data_AF-A0A399ZAQ8-F1
#
_entry.id   AF-A0A399ZAQ8-F1
#
_cell.length_a   1.000
_cell.length_b   1.000
_cell.length_c   1.000
_cell.angle_alpha   90.00
_cell.angle_beta   90.00
_cell.angle_gamma   90.00
#
_symmetry.space_group_name_H-M   'P 1'
#
loop_
_entity.id
_entity.type
_entity.pdbx_description
1 polymer ?
#
loop_
_entity_poly.entity_id
_entity_poly.type
_entity_poly.pdbx_seq_one_letter_code
_entity_poly.pdbx_strand_id
1 'polypeptide(L)'
;MFQFQHRRAWFALLAYFLLTLALTYPLLGHFTTHVAGDGSDDPALAWNLWWAPYSILNLGSSPLYTDYMFFPIGLNLAFYTLTYLNAFLSIPFQFAWDIIPAANINLILSFTLSGFGAYLLVTYLLRQTFLNETRRNAEERGKGTQWIPFYILFLLKIFDSPKPPFKYGFLLGLFLLAQALSEFIFASFLILFSIAFVIYQLGATRGKIKNPKSKIINLALAVLVFTLPMLPILAAMLSDTLTEGDFIQQGLGFANIFSADLTGFFVPSHLHP
;
A
#
# COMPACT_ATOMS: atom_id res chain seq x y z
N MET A 1 -29.50 -18.34 -5.82
CA MET A 1 -28.15 -18.89 -5.56
C MET A 1 -27.09 -17.79 -5.31
N PHE A 2 -27.41 -16.71 -4.57
CA PHE A 2 -26.50 -15.54 -4.40
C PHE A 2 -26.14 -15.21 -2.93
N GLN A 3 -26.71 -15.90 -1.94
CA GLN A 3 -26.48 -15.60 -0.52
C GLN A 3 -25.32 -16.37 0.14
N PHE A 4 -24.74 -17.38 -0.54
CA PHE A 4 -23.69 -18.23 0.04
C PHE A 4 -22.28 -17.60 0.07
N GLN A 5 -22.02 -16.55 -0.71
CA GLN A 5 -20.67 -15.94 -0.78
C GLN A 5 -20.41 -14.85 0.28
N HIS A 6 -21.43 -14.11 0.71
CA HIS A 6 -21.25 -13.04 1.71
C HIS A 6 -20.84 -13.61 3.07
N ARG A 7 -21.46 -14.71 3.50
CA ARG A 7 -21.12 -15.35 4.78
C ARG A 7 -19.65 -15.77 4.83
N ARG A 8 -19.13 -16.37 3.77
CA ARG A 8 -17.71 -16.79 3.70
C ARG A 8 -16.74 -15.60 3.75
N ALA A 9 -17.08 -14.49 3.10
CA ALA A 9 -16.27 -13.27 3.16
C ALA A 9 -16.23 -12.70 4.59
N TRP A 10 -17.37 -12.64 5.28
CA TRP A 10 -17.42 -12.22 6.68
C TRP A 10 -16.66 -13.15 7.61
N PHE A 11 -16.76 -14.47 7.41
CA PHE A 11 -15.97 -15.44 8.16
C PHE A 11 -14.47 -15.28 7.90
N ALA A 12 -14.06 -15.05 6.65
CA ALA A 12 -12.65 -14.81 6.33
C ALA A 12 -12.15 -13.51 6.99
N LEU A 13 -12.92 -12.43 6.89
CA LEU A 13 -12.58 -11.16 7.55
C LEU A 13 -12.44 -11.34 9.07
N LEU A 14 -13.38 -12.03 9.71
CA LEU A 14 -13.33 -12.33 11.14
C LEU A 14 -12.13 -13.23 11.48
N ALA A 15 -11.83 -14.24 10.66
CA ALA A 15 -10.69 -15.12 10.88
C ALA A 15 -9.37 -14.35 10.79
N TYR A 16 -9.18 -13.49 9.79
CA TYR A 16 -7.98 -12.64 9.70
C TYR A 16 -7.91 -11.60 10.82
N PHE A 17 -9.04 -11.09 11.28
CA PHE A 17 -9.09 -10.21 12.45
C PHE A 17 -8.61 -10.96 13.70
N LEU A 18 -9.16 -12.14 13.98
CA LEU A 18 -8.75 -12.96 15.14
C LEU A 18 -7.29 -13.42 15.04
N LEU A 19 -6.81 -13.79 13.85
CA LEU A 19 -5.40 -14.12 13.62
C LEU A 19 -4.50 -12.92 13.86
N THR A 20 -4.91 -11.72 13.44
CA THR A 20 -4.18 -10.48 13.71
C THR A 20 -4.08 -10.25 15.21
N LEU A 21 -5.18 -10.40 15.96
CA LEU A 21 -5.18 -10.27 17.42
C LEU A 21 -4.28 -11.29 18.12
N ALA A 22 -4.23 -12.52 17.62
CA ALA A 22 -3.34 -13.55 18.14
C ALA A 22 -1.87 -13.24 17.84
N LEU A 23 -1.58 -12.79 16.62
CA LEU A 23 -0.23 -12.42 16.19
C LEU A 23 0.31 -11.20 16.94
N THR A 24 -0.56 -10.26 17.30
CA THR A 24 -0.17 -9.05 18.03
C THR A 24 -0.19 -9.23 19.55
N TYR A 25 -0.44 -10.42 20.08
CA TYR A 25 -0.33 -10.67 21.52
C TYR A 25 1.09 -10.29 22.01
N PRO A 26 1.27 -9.55 23.13
CA PRO A 26 0.28 -9.18 24.16
C PRO A 26 -0.40 -7.81 24.00
N LEU A 27 -0.38 -7.18 22.81
CA LEU A 27 -0.85 -5.81 22.55
C LEU A 27 -2.25 -5.52 23.10
N LEU A 28 -3.18 -6.48 23.02
CA LEU A 28 -4.54 -6.32 23.55
C LEU A 28 -4.59 -5.99 25.05
N GLY A 29 -3.65 -6.52 25.84
CA GLY A 29 -3.55 -6.22 27.27
C GLY A 29 -2.99 -4.83 27.57
N HIS A 30 -2.32 -4.21 26.58
CA HIS A 30 -1.61 -2.95 26.71
C HIS A 30 -2.08 -1.89 25.69
N PHE A 31 -3.28 -2.06 25.13
CA PHE A 31 -3.76 -1.36 23.94
C PHE A 31 -3.75 0.17 24.01
N THR A 32 -3.86 0.74 25.21
CA THR A 32 -3.86 2.19 25.44
C THR A 32 -2.51 2.75 25.92
N THR A 33 -1.56 1.87 26.23
CA THR A 33 -0.30 2.24 26.90
C THR A 33 0.92 1.92 26.06
N HIS A 34 0.83 0.93 25.16
CA HIS A 34 1.93 0.48 24.32
C HIS A 34 1.48 0.40 22.87
N VAL A 35 2.43 0.62 21.96
CA VAL A 35 2.30 0.34 20.53
C VAL A 35 3.07 -0.94 20.20
N ALA A 36 2.72 -1.61 19.09
CA ALA A 36 3.44 -2.81 18.68
C ALA A 36 4.83 -2.45 18.15
N GLY A 37 5.86 -3.03 18.75
CA GLY A 37 7.27 -2.77 18.44
C GLY A 37 8.15 -3.10 19.64
N ASP A 38 9.44 -2.81 19.51
CA ASP A 38 10.47 -3.01 20.53
C ASP A 38 10.95 -1.69 21.18
N GLY A 39 10.33 -0.57 20.82
CA GLY A 39 10.69 0.79 21.24
C GLY A 39 11.61 1.52 20.27
N SER A 40 12.13 0.86 19.21
CA SER A 40 13.01 1.50 18.22
C SER A 40 12.23 2.35 17.23
N ASP A 41 11.36 1.71 16.45
CA ASP A 41 10.71 2.34 15.29
C ASP A 41 9.26 2.74 15.56
N ASP A 42 8.62 2.09 16.54
CA ASP A 42 7.23 2.32 16.90
C ASP A 42 6.92 3.75 17.36
N PRO A 43 7.80 4.50 18.08
CA PRO A 43 7.52 5.90 18.38
C PRO A 43 7.52 6.76 17.13
N ALA A 44 8.40 6.47 16.16
CA ALA A 44 8.46 7.18 14.88
C ALA A 44 7.22 6.91 14.03
N LEU A 45 6.74 5.67 13.99
CA LEU A 45 5.48 5.31 13.33
C LEU A 45 4.26 6.00 13.97
N ALA A 46 4.19 6.07 15.29
CA ALA A 46 3.14 6.81 15.98
C ALA A 46 3.22 8.32 15.70
N TRP A 47 4.44 8.88 15.67
CA TRP A 47 4.68 10.28 15.33
C TRP A 47 4.19 10.61 13.92
N ASN A 48 4.38 9.71 12.95
CA ASN A 48 3.90 9.90 11.57
C ASN A 48 2.39 10.10 11.50
N LEU A 49 1.64 9.30 12.27
CA LEU A 49 0.19 9.37 12.31
C LEU A 49 -0.30 10.71 12.86
N TRP A 50 0.44 11.29 13.81
CA TRP A 50 0.14 12.60 14.39
C TRP A 50 0.59 13.77 13.49
N TRP A 51 1.83 13.73 13.00
CA TRP A 51 2.48 14.86 12.34
C TRP A 51 1.76 15.32 11.08
N ALA A 52 1.41 14.39 10.18
CA ALA A 52 0.84 14.78 8.88
C ALA A 52 -0.53 15.50 9.02
N PRO A 53 -1.45 15.02 9.88
CA PRO A 53 -2.65 15.76 10.24
C PRO A 53 -2.35 17.07 10.97
N TYR A 54 -1.46 17.04 11.97
CA TYR A 54 -1.16 18.21 12.81
C TYR A 54 -0.56 19.36 11.99
N SER A 55 0.38 19.09 11.09
CA SER A 55 1.01 20.14 10.26
C SER A 55 -0.03 20.85 9.40
N ILE A 56 -0.98 20.12 8.81
CA ILE A 56 -1.99 20.70 7.91
C ILE A 56 -3.10 21.38 8.70
N LEU A 57 -3.64 20.70 9.72
CA LEU A 57 -4.84 21.13 10.42
C LEU A 57 -4.57 22.20 11.48
N ASN A 58 -3.39 22.15 12.13
CA ASN A 58 -3.05 23.05 13.23
C ASN A 58 -2.03 24.12 12.83
N LEU A 59 -1.03 23.76 12.02
CA LEU A 59 0.02 24.70 11.62
C LEU A 59 -0.26 25.38 10.26
N GLY A 60 -1.12 24.78 9.42
CA GLY A 60 -1.31 25.22 8.04
C GLY A 60 -0.05 25.07 7.19
N SER A 61 0.87 24.18 7.58
CA SER A 61 2.14 23.94 6.92
C SER A 61 2.18 22.59 6.19
N SER A 62 3.10 22.49 5.24
CA SER A 62 3.32 21.25 4.50
C SER A 62 3.79 20.13 5.44
N PRO A 63 3.22 18.92 5.37
CA PRO A 63 3.68 17.78 6.17
C PRO A 63 5.07 17.29 5.76
N LEU A 64 5.60 17.78 4.64
CA LEU A 64 6.92 17.41 4.13
C LEU A 64 8.07 18.04 4.93
N TYR A 65 7.83 19.04 5.76
CA TYR A 65 8.90 19.76 6.46
C TYR A 65 8.57 19.93 7.92
N THR A 66 9.47 19.53 8.82
CA THR A 66 9.27 19.69 10.27
C THR A 66 10.45 20.36 10.94
N ASP A 67 10.16 21.30 11.85
CA ASP A 67 11.15 21.93 12.74
C ASP A 67 11.15 21.28 14.14
N TYR A 68 10.26 20.31 14.37
CA TYR A 68 10.14 19.61 15.66
C TYR A 68 11.25 18.57 15.86
N MET A 69 11.89 18.15 14.78
CA MET A 69 13.06 17.28 14.81
C MET A 69 14.29 18.06 14.33
N PHE A 70 15.44 17.79 14.96
CA PHE A 70 16.72 18.44 14.62
C PHE A 70 16.68 19.98 14.64
N PHE A 71 15.90 20.59 15.54
CA PHE A 71 15.92 22.04 15.74
C PHE A 71 17.36 22.53 16.05
N PRO A 72 17.83 23.66 15.46
CA PRO A 72 17.12 24.61 14.60
C PRO A 72 17.22 24.31 13.10
N ILE A 73 17.77 23.15 12.70
CA ILE A 73 18.00 22.79 11.31
C ILE A 73 16.69 22.34 10.65
N GLY A 74 15.87 21.58 11.37
CA GLY A 74 14.66 20.96 10.82
C GLY A 74 14.98 19.77 9.91
N LEU A 75 13.95 19.16 9.33
CA LEU A 75 14.05 18.06 8.40
C LEU A 75 13.08 18.20 7.22
N ASN A 76 13.57 17.84 6.03
CA ASN A 76 12.71 17.45 4.92
C ASN A 76 12.39 15.95 5.04
N LEU A 77 11.11 15.64 5.09
CA LEU A 77 10.55 14.30 5.27
C LEU A 77 10.15 13.65 3.95
N ALA A 78 10.54 14.21 2.80
CA ALA A 78 10.17 13.71 1.48
C ALA A 78 10.67 12.27 1.22
N PHE A 79 11.86 11.93 1.72
CA PHE A 79 12.41 10.56 1.67
C PHE A 79 12.03 9.69 2.88
N TYR A 80 11.31 10.25 3.83
CA TYR A 80 10.91 9.56 5.05
C TYR A 80 9.52 8.91 4.86
N THR A 81 9.34 7.72 5.42
CA THR A 81 8.13 6.89 5.28
C THR A 81 6.99 7.39 6.16
N LEU A 82 6.46 8.58 5.84
CA LEU A 82 5.41 9.27 6.59
C LEU A 82 4.04 8.58 6.61
N THR A 83 3.79 7.64 5.70
CA THR A 83 2.50 6.91 5.62
C THR A 83 1.26 7.83 5.60
N TYR A 84 1.27 8.89 4.79
CA TYR A 84 0.25 9.95 4.75
C TYR A 84 -1.19 9.43 4.84
N LEU A 85 -1.53 8.41 4.04
CA LEU A 85 -2.89 7.89 4.02
C LEU A 85 -3.31 7.31 5.38
N ASN A 86 -2.41 6.58 6.03
CA ASN A 86 -2.64 6.01 7.35
C ASN A 86 -2.81 7.12 8.39
N ALA A 87 -2.00 8.18 8.29
CA ALA A 87 -2.09 9.33 9.17
C ALA A 87 -3.48 9.99 9.09
N PHE A 88 -3.99 10.26 7.88
CA PHE A 88 -5.34 10.82 7.71
C PHE A 88 -6.47 9.85 8.12
N LEU A 89 -6.34 8.56 7.80
CA LEU A 89 -7.33 7.56 8.19
C LEU A 89 -7.38 7.36 9.71
N SER A 90 -6.30 7.66 10.42
CA SER A 90 -6.24 7.55 11.88
C SER A 90 -6.86 8.74 12.62
N ILE A 91 -7.15 9.86 11.95
CA ILE A 91 -7.70 11.09 12.56
C ILE A 91 -8.94 10.81 13.43
N PRO A 92 -9.99 10.09 12.97
CA PRO A 92 -11.17 9.84 13.80
C PRO A 92 -10.83 9.06 15.08
N PHE A 93 -9.84 8.16 15.01
CA PHE A 93 -9.40 7.36 16.15
C PHE A 93 -8.54 8.18 17.12
N GLN A 94 -7.70 9.08 16.60
CA GLN A 94 -6.93 10.01 17.42
C GLN A 94 -7.85 10.94 18.22
N PHE A 95 -8.90 11.47 17.60
CA PHE A 95 -9.89 12.29 18.30
C PHE A 95 -10.68 11.53 19.37
N ALA A 96 -10.92 10.23 19.16
CA ALA A 96 -11.70 9.42 20.08
C ALA A 96 -10.90 8.88 21.27
N TRP A 97 -9.62 8.52 21.06
CA TRP A 97 -8.85 7.74 22.03
C TRP A 97 -7.35 8.11 22.14
N ASP A 98 -6.90 9.17 21.46
CA ASP A 98 -5.49 9.59 21.37
C ASP A 98 -4.62 8.72 20.44
N ILE A 99 -3.33 9.05 20.32
CA ILE A 99 -2.41 8.52 19.30
C ILE A 99 -2.08 7.04 19.50
N ILE A 100 -1.96 6.56 20.74
CA ILE A 100 -1.56 5.17 21.03
C ILE A 100 -2.65 4.19 20.56
N PRO A 101 -3.93 4.32 20.99
CA PRO A 101 -5.00 3.50 20.44
C PRO A 101 -5.19 3.66 18.94
N ALA A 102 -5.02 4.88 18.40
CA ALA A 102 -5.14 5.12 16.96
C ALA A 102 -4.10 4.34 16.15
N ALA A 103 -2.85 4.30 16.62
CA ALA A 103 -1.77 3.52 16.01
C ALA A 103 -2.07 2.02 16.04
N ASN A 104 -2.56 1.52 17.17
CA ASN A 104 -2.92 0.10 17.32
C ASN A 104 -4.11 -0.31 16.46
N ILE A 105 -5.13 0.54 16.35
CA ILE A 105 -6.27 0.34 15.43
C ILE A 105 -5.76 0.32 13.99
N ASN A 106 -4.91 1.28 13.60
CA ASN A 106 -4.36 1.35 12.25
C ASN A 106 -3.56 0.08 11.89
N LEU A 107 -2.76 -0.44 12.82
CA LEU A 107 -2.02 -1.68 12.66
C LEU A 107 -2.98 -2.87 12.48
N ILE A 108 -3.94 -3.05 13.39
CA ILE A 108 -4.89 -4.17 13.32
C ILE A 108 -5.68 -4.14 12.02
N LEU A 109 -6.17 -2.95 11.63
CA LEU A 109 -6.86 -2.78 10.36
C LEU A 109 -5.95 -3.14 9.20
N SER A 110 -4.69 -2.69 9.16
CA SER A 110 -3.76 -2.97 8.06
C SER A 110 -3.53 -4.47 7.85
N PHE A 111 -3.28 -5.23 8.92
CA PHE A 111 -3.09 -6.69 8.85
C PHE A 111 -4.38 -7.44 8.51
N THR A 112 -5.46 -7.14 9.24
CA THR A 112 -6.78 -7.77 9.03
C THR A 112 -7.26 -7.56 7.62
N LEU A 113 -7.16 -6.31 7.18
CA LEU A 113 -7.50 -5.93 5.84
C LEU A 113 -6.59 -6.74 4.92
N SER A 114 -5.28 -6.55 4.89
CA SER A 114 -4.35 -7.23 3.95
C SER A 114 -4.61 -8.74 3.80
N GLY A 115 -4.81 -9.47 4.90
CA GLY A 115 -5.15 -10.90 4.86
C GLY A 115 -6.47 -11.19 4.14
N PHE A 116 -7.53 -10.43 4.43
CA PHE A 116 -8.82 -10.54 3.75
C PHE A 116 -8.70 -10.29 2.24
N GLY A 117 -7.84 -9.36 1.82
CA GLY A 117 -7.62 -9.08 0.41
C GLY A 117 -6.86 -10.15 -0.33
N ALA A 118 -5.87 -10.76 0.31
CA ALA A 118 -5.20 -11.95 -0.22
C ALA A 118 -6.22 -13.07 -0.43
N TYR A 119 -7.13 -13.29 0.53
CA TYR A 119 -8.22 -14.27 0.37
C TYR A 119 -9.13 -13.97 -0.82
N LEU A 120 -9.53 -12.72 -1.03
CA LEU A 120 -10.34 -12.33 -2.19
C LEU A 120 -9.59 -12.52 -3.51
N LEU A 121 -8.30 -12.16 -3.55
CA LEU A 121 -7.46 -12.34 -4.72
C LEU A 121 -7.30 -13.81 -5.07
N VAL A 122 -6.97 -14.66 -4.10
CA VAL A 122 -6.83 -16.11 -4.32
C VAL A 122 -8.16 -16.73 -4.74
N THR A 123 -9.26 -16.35 -4.11
CA THR A 123 -10.60 -16.82 -4.51
C THR A 123 -10.93 -16.40 -5.94
N TYR A 124 -10.56 -15.18 -6.34
CA TYR A 124 -10.73 -14.70 -7.71
C TYR A 124 -9.88 -15.50 -8.70
N LEU A 125 -8.60 -15.69 -8.41
CA LEU A 125 -7.68 -16.43 -9.27
C LEU A 125 -8.10 -17.89 -9.43
N LEU A 126 -8.43 -18.58 -8.33
CA LEU A 126 -8.92 -19.96 -8.36
C LEU A 126 -10.24 -20.08 -9.13
N ARG A 127 -11.11 -19.07 -9.03
CA ARG A 127 -12.33 -19.01 -9.83
C ARG A 127 -12.03 -18.79 -11.31
N GLN A 128 -11.02 -18.00 -11.66
CA GLN A 128 -10.57 -17.89 -13.05
C GLN A 128 -9.93 -19.18 -13.58
N THR A 129 -9.19 -19.93 -12.75
CA THR A 129 -8.63 -21.23 -13.15
C THR A 129 -9.75 -22.23 -13.44
N PHE A 130 -10.79 -22.28 -12.60
CA PHE A 130 -11.99 -23.10 -12.82
C PHE A 130 -12.87 -22.62 -13.97
N LEU A 131 -12.95 -21.31 -14.22
CA LEU A 131 -13.77 -20.73 -15.30
C LEU A 131 -13.03 -20.64 -16.65
N ASN A 132 -11.73 -20.94 -16.70
CA ASN A 132 -11.00 -21.05 -17.97
C ASN A 132 -11.44 -22.27 -18.81
N GLU A 133 -12.21 -23.20 -18.24
CA GLU A 133 -12.95 -24.22 -19.01
C GLU A 133 -14.31 -23.72 -19.54
N THR A 134 -14.87 -22.62 -19.01
CA THR A 134 -16.19 -22.10 -19.42
C THR A 134 -16.14 -20.59 -19.63
N ARG A 135 -15.64 -20.24 -20.81
CA ARG A 135 -15.52 -18.89 -21.38
C ARG A 135 -16.70 -17.95 -21.08
N ARG A 136 -16.34 -16.72 -20.73
CA ARG A 136 -16.95 -15.44 -21.18
C ARG A 136 -18.21 -14.96 -20.43
N ASN A 137 -18.03 -13.79 -19.80
CA ASN A 137 -19.00 -12.82 -19.26
C ASN A 137 -19.55 -13.07 -17.85
N ALA A 138 -19.09 -12.27 -16.88
CA ALA A 138 -19.96 -11.54 -15.95
C ALA A 138 -19.15 -10.51 -15.14
N GLU A 139 -19.80 -9.38 -14.93
CA GLU A 139 -19.35 -8.22 -14.16
C GLU A 139 -19.08 -8.47 -12.66
N GLU A 140 -18.27 -7.55 -12.13
CA GLU A 140 -18.24 -7.03 -10.76
C GLU A 140 -17.48 -7.71 -9.59
N ARG A 141 -16.93 -6.78 -8.78
CA ARG A 141 -16.50 -6.79 -7.37
C ARG A 141 -15.19 -7.50 -6.98
N GLY A 142 -14.19 -6.66 -6.73
CA GLY A 142 -13.21 -6.87 -5.66
C GLY A 142 -13.32 -5.70 -4.69
N LYS A 143 -13.34 -5.95 -3.38
CA LYS A 143 -13.16 -4.95 -2.32
C LYS A 143 -12.35 -5.55 -1.16
N GLY A 144 -11.10 -5.13 -1.08
CA GLY A 144 -10.14 -5.33 0.00
C GLY A 144 -8.94 -6.15 -0.50
N THR A 145 -7.67 -5.88 -0.20
CA THR A 145 -7.05 -4.92 0.72
C THR A 145 -5.53 -4.78 0.45
N GLN A 146 -4.96 -3.60 0.45
CA GLN A 146 -5.67 -2.33 0.32
C GLN A 146 -5.65 -1.82 -1.11
N TRP A 147 -4.52 -1.87 -1.83
CA TRP A 147 -4.46 -1.32 -3.18
C TRP A 147 -3.75 -2.22 -4.21
N ILE A 148 -2.74 -3.02 -3.82
CA ILE A 148 -1.97 -3.90 -4.72
C ILE A 148 -2.88 -4.86 -5.53
N PRO A 149 -3.78 -5.66 -4.92
CA PRO A 149 -4.62 -6.58 -5.71
C PRO A 149 -5.55 -5.83 -6.67
N PHE A 150 -6.00 -4.63 -6.29
CA PHE A 150 -6.85 -3.81 -7.14
C PHE A 150 -6.07 -3.19 -8.31
N TYR A 151 -4.87 -2.72 -8.04
CA TYR A 151 -3.95 -2.22 -9.06
C TYR A 151 -3.72 -3.30 -10.12
N ILE A 152 -3.33 -4.51 -9.69
CA ILE A 152 -3.10 -5.64 -10.60
C ILE A 152 -4.38 -5.99 -11.37
N LEU A 153 -5.54 -6.04 -10.69
CA LEU A 153 -6.82 -6.31 -11.34
C LEU A 153 -7.15 -5.33 -12.47
N PHE A 154 -6.98 -4.02 -12.23
CA PHE A 154 -7.28 -3.01 -13.26
C PHE A 154 -6.25 -3.00 -14.38
N LEU A 155 -4.98 -3.33 -14.08
CA LEU A 155 -3.96 -3.52 -15.11
C LEU A 155 -4.35 -4.67 -16.04
N LEU A 156 -4.73 -5.84 -15.49
CA LEU A 156 -5.21 -6.98 -16.27
C LEU A 156 -6.43 -6.61 -17.12
N LYS A 157 -7.43 -5.95 -16.51
CA LYS A 157 -8.65 -5.51 -17.23
C LYS A 157 -8.38 -4.61 -18.42
N ILE A 158 -7.36 -3.73 -18.36
CA ILE A 158 -6.96 -2.89 -19.49
C ILE A 158 -6.49 -3.73 -20.66
N PHE A 159 -5.71 -4.78 -20.40
CA PHE A 159 -5.10 -5.60 -21.44
C PHE A 159 -6.03 -6.69 -21.98
N ASP A 160 -6.89 -7.26 -21.13
CA ASP A 160 -7.88 -8.28 -21.49
C ASP A 160 -9.06 -7.70 -22.27
N SER A 161 -9.41 -6.43 -22.02
CA SER A 161 -10.50 -5.76 -22.71
C SER A 161 -10.10 -5.37 -24.15
N PRO A 162 -10.92 -5.68 -25.16
CA PRO A 162 -10.68 -5.20 -26.53
C PRO A 162 -10.68 -3.67 -26.61
N LYS A 163 -11.53 -2.98 -25.86
CA LYS A 163 -11.60 -1.51 -25.79
C LYS A 163 -11.83 -1.07 -24.34
N PRO A 164 -10.77 -0.89 -23.54
CA PRO A 164 -10.92 -0.58 -22.13
C PRO A 164 -11.50 0.83 -21.91
N PRO A 165 -12.55 0.99 -21.07
CA PRO A 165 -13.07 2.30 -20.70
C PRO A 165 -12.05 3.08 -19.88
N PHE A 166 -12.03 4.41 -20.02
CA PHE A 166 -11.11 5.32 -19.33
C PHE A 166 -11.12 5.20 -17.79
N LYS A 167 -12.25 4.78 -17.22
CA LYS A 167 -12.38 4.51 -15.78
C LYS A 167 -11.34 3.52 -15.27
N TYR A 168 -10.85 2.60 -16.12
CA TYR A 168 -9.84 1.63 -15.71
C TYR A 168 -8.47 2.29 -15.49
N GLY A 169 -8.05 3.18 -16.39
CA GLY A 169 -6.84 3.98 -16.21
C GLY A 169 -6.91 4.87 -14.97
N PHE A 170 -8.05 5.54 -14.76
CA PHE A 170 -8.27 6.35 -13.55
C PHE A 170 -8.13 5.52 -12.26
N LEU A 171 -8.82 4.38 -12.17
CA LEU A 171 -8.78 3.52 -10.98
C LEU A 171 -7.39 2.91 -10.77
N LEU A 172 -6.70 2.51 -11.85
CA LEU A 172 -5.33 2.03 -11.78
C LEU A 172 -4.40 3.08 -11.14
N GLY A 173 -4.48 4.33 -11.62
CA GLY A 173 -3.71 5.45 -11.07
C GLY A 173 -4.08 5.77 -9.62
N LEU A 174 -5.38 5.75 -9.29
CA LEU A 174 -5.88 5.99 -7.94
C LEU A 174 -5.35 4.95 -6.95
N PHE A 175 -5.33 3.67 -7.32
CA PHE A 175 -4.80 2.62 -6.45
C PHE A 175 -3.28 2.67 -6.33
N LEU A 176 -2.56 3.09 -7.39
CA LEU A 176 -1.13 3.33 -7.28
C LEU A 176 -0.83 4.51 -6.35
N LEU A 177 -1.60 5.59 -6.45
CA LEU A 177 -1.49 6.75 -5.57
C LEU A 177 -1.78 6.36 -4.12
N ALA A 178 -2.86 5.64 -3.87
CA ALA A 178 -3.21 5.19 -2.53
C ALA A 178 -2.15 4.24 -1.97
N GLN A 179 -1.55 3.38 -2.81
CA GLN A 179 -0.41 2.56 -2.41
C GLN A 179 0.80 3.43 -2.06
N ALA A 180 1.17 4.41 -2.90
CA ALA A 180 2.33 5.27 -2.65
C ALA A 180 2.17 6.13 -1.40
N LEU A 181 0.98 6.70 -1.16
CA LEU A 181 0.69 7.46 0.05
C LEU A 181 0.64 6.58 1.32
N SER A 182 0.55 5.25 1.17
CA SER A 182 0.63 4.30 2.27
C SER A 182 2.07 3.80 2.48
N GLU A 183 2.75 3.45 1.38
CA GLU A 183 4.10 2.87 1.37
C GLU A 183 4.75 3.05 -0.01
N PHE A 184 5.84 3.83 -0.09
CA PHE A 184 6.55 4.14 -1.32
C PHE A 184 7.26 2.93 -1.92
N ILE A 185 7.81 2.04 -1.07
CA ILE A 185 8.59 0.88 -1.52
C ILE A 185 7.69 -0.03 -2.37
N PHE A 186 6.49 -0.35 -1.90
CA PHE A 186 5.56 -1.20 -2.65
C PHE A 186 5.00 -0.53 -3.90
N ALA A 187 4.83 0.80 -3.90
CA ALA A 187 4.45 1.51 -5.12
C ALA A 187 5.53 1.40 -6.20
N SER A 188 6.82 1.44 -5.82
CA SER A 188 7.93 1.22 -6.76
C SER A 188 7.89 -0.20 -7.37
N PHE A 189 7.61 -1.23 -6.56
CA PHE A 189 7.46 -2.60 -7.04
C PHE A 189 6.26 -2.75 -7.98
N LEU A 190 5.14 -2.04 -7.74
CA LEU A 190 4.01 -2.02 -8.67
C LEU A 190 4.36 -1.38 -10.02
N ILE A 191 5.17 -0.32 -10.02
CA ILE A 191 5.65 0.33 -11.25
C ILE A 191 6.55 -0.65 -12.03
N LEU A 192 7.52 -1.29 -11.35
CA LEU A 192 8.39 -2.30 -11.96
C LEU A 192 7.58 -3.49 -12.51
N PHE A 193 6.61 -3.98 -11.74
CA PHE A 193 5.69 -5.02 -12.16
C PHE A 193 4.92 -4.62 -13.42
N SER A 194 4.40 -3.39 -13.48
CA SER A 194 3.69 -2.90 -14.67
C SER A 194 4.58 -2.82 -15.90
N ILE A 195 5.83 -2.39 -15.75
CA ILE A 195 6.81 -2.39 -16.85
C ILE A 195 7.04 -3.83 -17.35
N ALA A 196 7.35 -4.75 -16.43
CA ALA A 196 7.56 -6.16 -16.75
C ALA A 196 6.32 -6.79 -17.41
N PHE A 197 5.13 -6.48 -16.92
CA PHE A 197 3.86 -6.95 -17.46
C PHE A 197 3.60 -6.44 -18.88
N VAL A 198 3.86 -5.16 -19.14
CA VAL A 198 3.72 -4.58 -20.49
C VAL A 198 4.71 -5.22 -21.47
N ILE A 199 5.96 -5.43 -21.05
CA ILE A 199 6.98 -6.13 -21.85
C ILE A 199 6.53 -7.57 -22.15
N TYR A 200 6.06 -8.30 -21.13
CA TYR A 200 5.51 -9.65 -21.29
C TYR A 200 4.36 -9.66 -22.30
N GLN A 201 3.41 -8.72 -22.22
CA GLN A 201 2.28 -8.65 -23.14
C GLN A 201 2.71 -8.36 -24.58
N LEU A 202 3.70 -7.49 -24.77
CA LEU A 202 4.28 -7.21 -26.09
C LEU A 202 4.94 -8.48 -26.67
N GLY A 203 5.67 -9.24 -25.86
CA GLY A 203 6.28 -10.51 -26.27
C GLY A 203 5.23 -11.60 -26.58
N ALA A 204 4.30 -11.84 -25.67
CA ALA A 204 3.28 -12.88 -25.77
C ALA A 204 2.34 -12.68 -26.97
N THR A 205 2.01 -11.43 -27.28
CA THR A 205 1.16 -11.09 -28.45
C THR A 205 1.96 -10.88 -29.74
N ARG A 206 3.29 -11.08 -29.73
CA ARG A 206 4.21 -10.73 -30.84
C ARG A 206 3.98 -9.30 -31.36
N GLY A 207 3.71 -8.36 -30.45
CA GLY A 207 3.40 -6.97 -30.75
C GLY A 207 1.99 -6.71 -31.33
N LYS A 208 1.16 -7.74 -31.56
CA LYS A 208 -0.19 -7.59 -32.14
C LYS A 208 -1.23 -7.26 -31.07
N ILE A 209 -1.06 -6.15 -30.38
CA ILE A 209 -1.99 -5.68 -29.35
C ILE A 209 -3.24 -5.09 -30.01
N LYS A 210 -4.42 -5.62 -29.66
CA LYS A 210 -5.70 -5.04 -30.09
C LYS A 210 -5.93 -3.68 -29.43
N ASN A 211 -6.29 -2.67 -30.23
CA ASN A 211 -6.57 -1.28 -29.84
C ASN A 211 -5.49 -0.65 -28.93
N PRO A 212 -4.23 -0.51 -29.42
CA PRO A 212 -3.12 -0.02 -28.63
C PRO A 212 -3.35 1.41 -28.12
N LYS A 213 -3.97 2.27 -28.95
CA LYS A 213 -4.30 3.65 -28.58
C LYS A 213 -5.12 3.74 -27.29
N SER A 214 -6.16 2.91 -27.15
CA SER A 214 -7.03 2.95 -25.96
C SER A 214 -6.30 2.47 -24.70
N LYS A 215 -5.38 1.51 -24.83
CA LYS A 215 -4.55 1.02 -23.73
C LYS A 215 -3.52 2.05 -23.29
N ILE A 216 -2.81 2.66 -24.25
CA ILE A 216 -1.86 3.75 -24.00
C ILE A 216 -2.54 4.91 -23.29
N ILE A 217 -3.74 5.31 -23.73
CA ILE A 217 -4.50 6.38 -23.09
C ILE A 217 -4.85 6.04 -21.63
N ASN A 218 -5.28 4.80 -21.34
CA ASN A 218 -5.56 4.39 -19.97
C ASN A 218 -4.29 4.37 -19.09
N LEU A 219 -3.16 3.91 -19.63
CA LEU A 219 -1.88 3.92 -18.92
C LEU A 219 -1.39 5.36 -18.68
N ALA A 220 -1.49 6.23 -19.67
CA ALA A 220 -1.16 7.65 -19.54
C ALA A 220 -2.06 8.36 -18.51
N LEU A 221 -3.35 8.04 -18.50
CA LEU A 221 -4.27 8.54 -17.47
C LEU A 221 -3.90 8.03 -16.08
N ALA A 222 -3.49 6.76 -15.94
CA ALA A 222 -3.03 6.21 -14.67
C ALA A 222 -1.77 6.94 -14.17
N VAL A 223 -0.81 7.20 -15.06
CA VAL A 223 0.38 7.99 -14.77
C VAL A 223 -0.03 9.38 -14.30
N LEU A 224 -0.90 10.09 -15.03
CA LEU A 224 -1.34 11.44 -14.66
C LEU A 224 -2.03 11.49 -13.29
N VAL A 225 -2.95 10.55 -13.02
CA VAL A 225 -3.70 10.47 -11.76
C VAL A 225 -2.77 10.17 -10.57
N PHE A 226 -1.69 9.42 -10.82
CA PHE A 226 -0.67 9.14 -9.82
C PHE A 226 0.29 10.33 -9.61
N THR A 227 0.87 10.85 -10.70
CA THR A 227 1.96 11.83 -10.62
C THR A 227 1.47 13.18 -10.15
N LEU A 228 0.30 13.65 -10.61
CA LEU A 228 -0.18 14.99 -10.32
C LEU A 228 -0.34 15.27 -8.81
N PRO A 229 -0.97 14.39 -8.02
CA PRO A 229 -1.02 14.56 -6.56
C PRO A 229 0.33 14.29 -5.87
N MET A 230 1.20 13.48 -6.47
CA MET A 230 2.54 13.20 -5.95
C MET A 230 3.55 14.33 -6.25
N LEU A 231 3.23 15.29 -7.12
CA LEU A 231 4.16 16.34 -7.55
C LEU A 231 4.83 17.10 -6.40
N PRO A 232 4.14 17.53 -5.33
CA PRO A 232 4.80 18.24 -4.23
C PRO A 232 5.84 17.37 -3.50
N ILE A 233 5.51 16.08 -3.30
CA ILE A 233 6.40 15.12 -2.67
C ILE A 233 7.61 14.86 -3.58
N LEU A 234 7.38 14.58 -4.86
CA LEU A 234 8.44 14.34 -5.84
C LEU A 234 9.34 15.57 -6.05
N ALA A 235 8.77 16.77 -5.99
CA ALA A 235 9.53 18.02 -6.07
C ALA A 235 10.41 18.20 -4.83
N ALA A 236 9.90 17.91 -3.62
CA ALA A 236 10.67 17.95 -2.39
C ALA A 236 11.80 16.89 -2.39
N MET A 237 11.53 15.66 -2.86
CA MET A 237 12.55 14.63 -3.04
C MET A 237 13.62 15.07 -4.03
N LEU A 238 13.23 15.65 -5.17
CA LEU A 238 14.17 16.12 -6.18
C LEU A 238 15.03 17.28 -5.66
N SER A 239 14.43 18.21 -4.91
CA SER A 239 15.15 19.34 -4.30
C SER A 239 16.22 18.85 -3.33
N ASP A 240 15.90 17.89 -2.47
CA ASP A 240 16.88 17.26 -1.57
C ASP A 240 17.94 16.51 -2.37
N THR A 241 17.53 15.77 -3.41
CA THR A 241 18.46 15.03 -4.27
C THR A 241 19.51 15.93 -4.91
N LEU A 242 19.08 17.08 -5.41
CA LEU A 242 19.96 18.06 -6.05
C LEU A 242 20.88 18.77 -5.05
N THR A 243 20.50 18.79 -3.77
CA THR A 243 21.23 19.50 -2.70
C THR A 243 22.24 18.60 -2.01
N GLU A 244 21.80 17.42 -1.57
CA GLU A 244 22.59 16.47 -0.77
C GLU A 244 23.41 15.50 -1.65
N GLY A 245 23.04 15.35 -2.93
CA GLY A 245 23.78 14.52 -3.88
C GLY A 245 23.39 13.04 -3.82
N ASP A 246 24.36 12.15 -3.56
CA ASP A 246 24.20 10.70 -3.76
C ASP A 246 23.57 10.00 -2.55
N PHE A 247 22.36 9.46 -2.74
CA PHE A 247 21.63 8.65 -1.76
C PHE A 247 21.91 7.14 -1.93
N ILE A 248 22.73 6.76 -2.92
CA ILE A 248 23.10 5.36 -3.15
C ILE A 248 24.06 4.92 -2.05
N GLN A 249 23.53 4.20 -1.07
CA GLN A 249 24.34 3.54 -0.06
C GLN A 249 25.18 2.43 -0.71
N GLN A 250 26.49 2.41 -0.45
CA GLN A 250 27.36 1.33 -0.92
C GLN A 250 27.10 0.03 -0.16
N GLY A 251 27.00 -1.10 -0.87
CA GLY A 251 26.78 -2.42 -0.28
C GLY A 251 25.29 -2.80 -0.16
N LEU A 252 24.98 -3.75 0.72
CA LEU A 252 23.60 -4.22 0.94
C LEU A 252 22.84 -3.39 1.99
N GLY A 253 23.46 -2.32 2.51
CA GLY A 253 22.92 -1.52 3.60
C GLY A 253 22.53 -2.40 4.80
N PHE A 254 21.30 -2.25 5.26
CA PHE A 254 20.74 -3.07 6.35
C PHE A 254 20.03 -4.35 5.87
N ALA A 255 20.03 -4.66 4.57
CA ALA A 255 19.35 -5.86 4.06
C ALA A 255 19.94 -7.16 4.66
N ASN A 256 21.22 -7.19 4.99
CA ASN A 256 21.85 -8.34 5.66
C ASN A 256 21.38 -8.57 7.10
N ILE A 257 20.80 -7.54 7.73
CA ILE A 257 20.39 -7.56 9.14
C ILE A 257 18.88 -7.76 9.25
N PHE A 258 18.09 -7.11 8.38
CA PHE A 258 16.63 -7.11 8.48
C PHE A 258 15.90 -7.90 7.40
N SER A 259 16.59 -8.48 6.39
CA SER A 259 15.91 -9.35 5.43
C SER A 259 15.67 -10.73 6.03
N ALA A 260 14.49 -11.29 5.77
CA ALA A 260 14.21 -12.68 6.12
C ALA A 260 15.09 -13.63 5.29
N ASP A 261 15.84 -14.49 5.96
CA ASP A 261 16.49 -15.64 5.35
C ASP A 261 15.51 -16.83 5.24
N LEU A 262 15.92 -17.90 4.55
CA LEU A 262 15.08 -19.10 4.40
C LEU A 262 14.74 -19.76 5.75
N THR A 263 15.57 -19.56 6.78
CA THR A 263 15.36 -20.11 8.12
C THR A 263 14.34 -19.30 8.94
N GLY A 264 14.22 -18.00 8.69
CA GLY A 264 13.26 -17.11 9.34
C GLY A 264 11.78 -17.43 9.07
N PHE A 265 11.49 -18.30 8.10
CA PHE A 265 10.13 -18.84 7.88
C PHE A 265 9.74 -19.93 8.89
N PHE A 266 10.72 -20.56 9.54
CA PHE A 266 10.51 -21.68 10.46
C PHE A 266 10.95 -21.36 11.89
N VAL A 267 11.79 -20.35 12.07
CA VAL A 267 12.31 -19.93 13.36
C VAL A 267 11.80 -18.52 13.65
N PRO A 268 11.17 -18.29 14.83
CA PRO A 268 10.75 -16.95 15.23
C PRO A 268 11.93 -15.98 15.20
N SER A 269 11.67 -14.73 14.81
CA SER A 269 12.68 -13.67 14.88
C SER A 269 13.22 -13.54 16.30
N HIS A 270 14.49 -13.19 16.43
CA HIS A 270 15.09 -12.83 17.73
C HIS A 270 14.45 -11.58 18.35
N LEU A 271 13.67 -10.82 17.57
CA LEU A 271 12.87 -9.68 18.01
C LEU A 271 11.42 -10.05 18.37
N HIS A 272 11.06 -11.34 18.31
CA HIS A 272 9.77 -11.79 18.82
C HIS A 272 9.81 -11.78 20.35
N PRO A 273 8.83 -11.16 21.04
CA PRO A 273 8.77 -11.16 22.50
C PRO A 273 8.62 -12.56 23.09
#